data_AF-A0A183AZ74-F1
#
_entry.id   AF-A0A183AZ74-F1
#
_cell.length_a   1.000
_cell.length_b   1.000
_cell.length_c   1.000
_cell.angle_alpha   90.00
_cell.angle_beta   90.00
_cell.angle_gamma   90.00
#
_symmetry.space_group_name_H-M   'P 1'
#
loop_
_entity.id
_entity.type
_entity.pdbx_description
1 polymer ?
#
loop_
_entity_poly.entity_id
_entity_poly.type
_entity_poly.pdbx_seq_one_letter_code
_entity_poly.pdbx_strand_id
1 'polypeptide(L)'
;MFLYTKTDIVYNPSEYRPPPHILQFQAFPSGHLAYSLCSWFYIQSQEAADNARVLIEEYGSKSHSRPEQDERFWPTILTLVLQARPHEAAGLLSIHSHANSRILRSLRQILAWSYWQSECTRLLASGEFAPVGGDDTETADHVQLIASVLCGHAASWDDPRLIEATGGPNTWYFRFVSFLFYTDQMMSIDGIGYHLDQWFARPTNSTLLDSKTPLDQAIDELIISVFRLNLQQFIHTAGEKLSSRWLVAHFTHLLHRVYPDMLYSSENRENNQMGTERSHTKMEDTDTDTGHHGADSSNSPIRSTFPLADSFLIGYAESLASDPSMLYLALGYMDHCDSGRARQSALLLAHGVPTSTRAVNWVGDCRAQ
;
A
#
# COMPACT_ATOMS: atom_id res chain seq x y z
N MET A 1 -1.06 0.74 -2.15
CA MET A 1 -0.25 1.22 -3.28
C MET A 1 1.05 0.44 -3.23
N PHE A 2 1.25 -0.47 -4.16
CA PHE A 2 2.31 -1.49 -4.10
C PHE A 2 3.56 -0.98 -4.81
N LEU A 3 4.41 -0.29 -4.07
CA LEU A 3 5.74 0.11 -4.52
C LEU A 3 6.68 -1.09 -4.38
N TYR A 4 7.01 -1.75 -5.49
CA TYR A 4 8.05 -2.79 -5.53
C TYR A 4 9.25 -2.30 -6.33
N THR A 5 10.43 -2.40 -5.74
CA THR A 5 11.72 -2.35 -6.43
C THR A 5 12.58 -3.50 -5.94
N LYS A 6 12.77 -4.52 -6.76
CA LYS A 6 13.90 -5.44 -6.65
C LYS A 6 14.36 -5.83 -8.05
N THR A 7 15.56 -5.41 -8.42
CA THR A 7 16.24 -5.77 -9.66
C THR A 7 17.45 -6.64 -9.32
N ASP A 8 17.50 -7.84 -9.87
CA ASP A 8 18.74 -8.61 -10.06
C ASP A 8 18.79 -9.04 -11.53
N ILE A 9 19.30 -8.18 -12.42
CA ILE A 9 19.75 -8.57 -13.76
C ILE A 9 21.07 -7.86 -14.06
N VAL A 10 22.06 -8.65 -14.47
CA VAL A 10 23.44 -8.30 -14.80
C VAL A 10 23.49 -7.18 -15.85
N TYR A 11 24.21 -6.10 -15.52
CA TYR A 11 24.36 -4.88 -16.33
C TYR A 11 25.36 -5.05 -17.48
N ASN A 12 24.99 -4.59 -18.69
CA ASN A 12 25.90 -4.37 -19.82
C ASN A 12 26.03 -2.85 -20.09
N PRO A 13 27.23 -2.24 -20.15
CA PRO A 13 27.39 -0.79 -20.03
C PRO A 13 27.13 0.05 -21.30
N SER A 14 26.76 -0.54 -22.44
CA SER A 14 26.79 0.18 -23.73
C SER A 14 25.43 0.60 -24.32
N GLU A 15 24.31 0.34 -23.65
CA GLU A 15 22.99 0.83 -24.07
C GLU A 15 22.31 1.59 -22.93
N TYR A 16 22.61 2.89 -22.83
CA TYR A 16 21.98 3.77 -21.85
C TYR A 16 20.58 4.17 -22.33
N ARG A 17 19.60 3.31 -22.07
CA ARG A 17 18.19 3.69 -22.01
C ARG A 17 17.66 3.13 -20.68
N PRO A 18 17.43 3.98 -19.64
CA PRO A 18 16.99 3.47 -18.35
C PRO A 18 15.62 2.80 -18.53
N PRO A 19 15.44 1.54 -18.10
CA PRO A 19 14.14 0.88 -18.20
C PRO A 19 13.13 1.55 -17.25
N PRO A 20 11.86 1.71 -17.67
CA PRO A 20 10.83 2.30 -16.83
C PRO A 20 10.38 1.28 -15.78
N HIS A 21 11.03 1.28 -14.62
CA HIS A 21 10.61 0.49 -13.47
C HIS A 21 10.13 1.44 -12.38
N ILE A 22 8.83 1.79 -12.38
CA ILE A 22 8.07 2.32 -11.24
C ILE A 22 6.57 2.19 -11.56
N LEU A 23 5.84 1.47 -10.69
CA LEU A 23 4.39 1.49 -10.50
C LEU A 23 3.51 1.47 -11.75
N GLN A 24 3.31 0.28 -12.30
CA GLN A 24 2.23 0.02 -13.21
C GLN A 24 1.01 -0.52 -12.45
N PHE A 25 -0.08 0.27 -12.37
CA PHE A 25 -1.47 -0.21 -12.30
C PHE A 25 -1.84 -0.89 -13.64
N GLN A 26 -0.89 -1.58 -14.25
CA GLN A 26 -1.08 -2.33 -15.47
C GLN A 26 -1.64 -3.69 -15.05
N ALA A 27 -2.66 -4.15 -15.78
CA ALA A 27 -3.38 -5.38 -15.53
C ALA A 27 -2.42 -6.48 -15.06
N PHE A 28 -2.46 -6.79 -13.75
CA PHE A 28 -1.76 -7.95 -13.25
C PHE A 28 -2.29 -9.16 -14.03
N PRO A 29 -1.42 -10.02 -14.59
CA PRO A 29 -1.89 -11.30 -15.08
C PRO A 29 -2.68 -11.97 -13.95
N SER A 30 -3.81 -12.60 -14.27
CA SER A 30 -4.69 -13.20 -13.26
C SER A 30 -3.87 -14.10 -12.31
N GLY A 31 -4.06 -13.95 -11.00
CA GLY A 31 -3.21 -14.62 -9.98
C GLY A 31 -2.14 -13.72 -9.36
N HIS A 32 -1.57 -12.77 -10.10
CA HIS A 32 -0.42 -12.00 -9.61
C HIS A 32 -0.77 -10.99 -8.52
N LEU A 33 -1.95 -10.40 -8.57
CA LEU A 33 -2.36 -9.38 -7.60
C LEU A 33 -2.37 -9.96 -6.18
N ALA A 34 -3.07 -11.08 -5.96
CA ALA A 34 -3.15 -11.72 -4.66
C ALA A 34 -1.76 -12.14 -4.15
N TYR A 35 -0.91 -12.67 -5.03
CA TYR A 35 0.47 -13.00 -4.68
C TYR A 35 1.29 -11.75 -4.30
N SER A 36 1.17 -10.65 -5.04
CA SER A 36 1.84 -9.39 -4.72
C SER A 36 1.40 -8.81 -3.37
N LEU A 37 0.13 -9.00 -2.99
CA LEU A 37 -0.39 -8.59 -1.68
C LEU A 37 0.22 -9.43 -0.54
N CYS A 38 0.29 -10.74 -0.68
CA CYS A 38 1.00 -11.60 0.28
C CYS A 38 2.50 -11.29 0.33
N SER A 39 3.13 -10.99 -0.81
CA SER A 39 4.52 -10.54 -0.85
C SER A 39 4.73 -9.23 -0.09
N TRP A 40 3.79 -8.29 -0.18
CA TRP A 40 3.82 -7.07 0.64
C TRP A 40 3.80 -7.40 2.14
N PHE A 41 2.96 -8.33 2.60
CA PHE A 41 2.97 -8.76 3.99
C PHE A 41 4.37 -9.28 4.40
N TYR A 42 4.98 -10.15 3.60
CA TYR A 42 6.35 -10.62 3.88
C TYR A 42 7.39 -9.49 3.95
N ILE A 43 7.29 -8.48 3.07
CA ILE A 43 8.24 -7.34 3.09
C ILE A 43 8.10 -6.53 4.38
N GLN A 44 6.88 -6.39 4.90
CA GLN A 44 6.64 -5.68 6.16
C GLN A 44 7.09 -6.48 7.39
N SER A 45 7.08 -7.81 7.33
CA SER A 45 7.55 -8.67 8.42
C SER A 45 8.25 -9.93 7.91
N GLN A 46 9.57 -9.95 8.07
CA GLN A 46 10.42 -11.12 7.77
C GLN A 46 10.65 -12.02 8.99
N GLU A 47 10.07 -11.65 10.15
CA GLU A 47 10.28 -12.32 11.43
C GLU A 47 10.02 -13.82 11.37
N ALA A 48 8.94 -14.25 10.70
CA ALA A 48 8.63 -15.67 10.56
C ALA A 48 9.68 -16.44 9.75
N ALA A 49 10.23 -15.84 8.67
CA ALA A 49 11.28 -16.48 7.88
C ALA A 49 12.59 -16.59 8.67
N ASP A 50 12.91 -15.57 9.48
CA ASP A 50 14.09 -15.58 10.33
C ASP A 50 13.94 -16.58 11.48
N ASN A 51 12.79 -16.60 12.15
CA ASN A 51 12.47 -17.59 13.18
C ASN A 51 12.52 -19.02 12.62
N ALA A 52 12.01 -19.25 11.41
CA ALA A 52 12.07 -20.56 10.78
C ALA A 52 13.53 -21.03 10.55
N ARG A 53 14.42 -20.13 10.13
CA ARG A 53 15.85 -20.44 9.99
C ARG A 53 16.47 -20.80 11.33
N VAL A 54 16.23 -19.98 12.35
CA VAL A 54 16.74 -20.22 13.72
C VAL A 54 16.26 -21.56 14.25
N LEU A 55 14.97 -21.87 14.14
CA LEU A 55 14.41 -23.15 14.60
C LEU A 55 15.01 -24.35 13.83
N ILE A 56 15.19 -24.23 12.52
CA ILE A 56 15.82 -25.29 11.70
C ILE A 56 17.28 -25.50 12.12
N GLU A 57 18.04 -24.44 12.37
CA GLU A 57 19.43 -24.54 12.85
C GLU A 57 19.52 -25.13 14.26
N GLU A 58 18.64 -24.70 15.17
CA GLU A 58 18.62 -25.12 16.57
C GLU A 58 18.22 -26.59 16.75
N TYR A 59 17.27 -27.07 15.96
CA TYR A 59 16.63 -28.38 16.16
C TYR A 59 16.89 -29.38 15.04
N GLY A 60 17.18 -28.95 13.81
CA GLY A 60 17.28 -29.81 12.63
C GLY A 60 18.39 -30.87 12.68
N SER A 61 19.43 -30.67 13.50
CA SER A 61 20.52 -31.65 13.69
C SER A 61 20.38 -32.52 14.94
N LYS A 62 19.37 -32.25 15.80
CA LYS A 62 19.22 -32.92 17.10
C LYS A 62 18.21 -34.07 17.01
N SER A 63 18.70 -35.30 17.03
CA SER A 63 17.85 -36.50 17.18
C SER A 63 17.08 -36.43 18.51
N HIS A 64 15.76 -36.61 18.47
CA HIS A 64 14.82 -36.54 19.61
C HIS A 64 14.49 -35.13 20.15
N SER A 65 14.74 -34.07 19.39
CA SER A 65 14.18 -32.76 19.73
C SER A 65 12.66 -32.71 19.49
N ARG A 66 11.97 -31.84 20.26
CA ARG A 66 10.54 -31.54 20.13
C ARG A 66 10.35 -30.06 19.79
N PRO A 67 10.70 -29.62 18.57
CA PRO A 67 10.60 -28.21 18.18
C PRO A 67 9.16 -27.69 18.27
N GLU A 68 8.16 -28.57 18.14
CA GLU A 68 6.76 -28.21 18.30
C GLU A 68 6.37 -27.68 19.69
N GLN A 69 7.22 -27.89 20.70
CA GLN A 69 7.04 -27.36 22.05
C GLN A 69 7.63 -25.95 22.22
N ASP A 70 8.39 -25.45 21.24
CA ASP A 70 8.85 -24.06 21.22
C ASP A 70 7.66 -23.15 20.89
N GLU A 71 7.44 -22.13 21.71
CA GLU A 71 6.34 -21.17 21.55
C GLU A 71 6.34 -20.48 20.17
N ARG A 72 7.50 -20.40 19.51
CA ARG A 72 7.64 -19.78 18.18
C ARG A 72 7.23 -20.71 17.04
N PHE A 73 7.18 -22.02 17.24
CA PHE A 73 7.08 -23.01 16.16
C PHE A 73 5.77 -22.90 15.38
N TRP A 74 4.63 -23.08 16.05
CA TRP A 74 3.32 -23.02 15.41
C TRP A 74 2.96 -21.63 14.88
N PRO A 75 3.15 -20.53 15.64
CA PRO A 75 2.94 -19.19 15.11
C PRO A 75 3.75 -18.93 13.84
N THR A 76 5.02 -19.36 13.80
CA THR A 76 5.89 -19.17 12.63
C THR A 76 5.35 -19.93 11.41
N ILE A 77 4.91 -21.18 11.56
CA ILE A 77 4.30 -21.95 10.47
C ILE A 77 3.04 -21.25 9.96
N LEU A 78 2.16 -20.80 10.87
CA LEU A 78 0.94 -20.10 10.51
C LEU A 78 1.25 -18.81 9.74
N THR A 79 2.18 -17.98 10.23
CA THR A 79 2.59 -16.75 9.54
C THR A 79 3.18 -17.03 8.16
N LEU A 80 4.02 -18.06 8.01
CA LEU A 80 4.58 -18.44 6.70
C LEU A 80 3.49 -18.87 5.71
N VAL A 81 2.49 -19.64 6.16
CA VAL A 81 1.32 -20.00 5.33
C VAL A 81 0.56 -18.74 4.93
N LEU A 82 0.25 -17.84 5.87
CA LEU A 82 -0.46 -16.58 5.59
C LEU A 82 0.31 -15.67 4.61
N GLN A 83 1.65 -15.67 4.68
CA GLN A 83 2.51 -14.95 3.74
C GLN A 83 2.60 -15.61 2.34
N ALA A 84 1.84 -16.67 2.06
CA ALA A 84 1.92 -17.48 0.86
C ALA A 84 3.33 -18.06 0.61
N ARG A 85 4.00 -18.51 1.69
CA ARG A 85 5.34 -19.15 1.67
C ARG A 85 5.26 -20.62 2.08
N PRO A 86 4.48 -21.44 1.36
CA PRO A 86 4.17 -22.80 1.80
C PRO A 86 5.40 -23.73 1.79
N HIS A 87 6.40 -23.46 0.94
CA HIS A 87 7.65 -24.23 0.92
C HIS A 87 8.47 -24.07 2.20
N GLU A 88 8.55 -22.87 2.76
CA GLU A 88 9.24 -22.63 4.03
C GLU A 88 8.48 -23.24 5.21
N ALA A 89 7.14 -23.12 5.20
CA ALA A 89 6.30 -23.81 6.17
C ALA A 89 6.50 -25.34 6.11
N ALA A 90 6.56 -25.92 4.90
CA ALA A 90 6.82 -27.35 4.71
C ALA A 90 8.24 -27.77 5.16
N GLY A 91 9.22 -26.87 5.00
CA GLY A 91 10.58 -27.03 5.50
C GLY A 91 10.62 -27.04 7.03
N LEU A 92 9.93 -26.11 7.69
CA LEU A 92 9.86 -26.07 9.14
C LEU A 92 9.05 -27.25 9.73
N LEU A 93 7.98 -27.68 9.07
CA LEU A 93 7.25 -28.89 9.44
C LEU A 93 8.09 -30.18 9.31
N SER A 94 9.19 -30.14 8.55
CA SER A 94 10.05 -31.31 8.34
C SER A 94 10.91 -31.67 9.55
N ILE A 95 11.15 -30.71 10.44
CA ILE A 95 11.92 -30.92 11.68
C ILE A 95 11.05 -31.35 12.86
N HIS A 96 9.72 -31.37 12.71
CA HIS A 96 8.78 -31.81 13.74
C HIS A 96 9.12 -33.23 14.24
N SER A 97 8.99 -33.49 15.54
CA SER A 97 9.34 -34.80 16.13
C SER A 97 8.64 -35.99 15.45
N HIS A 98 7.39 -35.77 15.05
CA HIS A 98 6.56 -36.70 14.29
C HIS A 98 6.42 -36.30 12.80
N ALA A 99 7.42 -35.69 12.16
CA ALA A 99 7.33 -35.23 10.76
C ALA A 99 6.95 -36.33 9.73
N ASN A 100 7.13 -37.60 10.09
CA ASN A 100 6.72 -38.77 9.31
C ASN A 100 5.32 -39.30 9.66
N SER A 101 4.56 -38.60 10.50
CA SER A 101 3.15 -38.92 10.73
C SER A 101 2.37 -38.75 9.42
N ARG A 102 1.23 -39.44 9.33
CA ARG A 102 0.35 -39.34 8.16
C ARG A 102 -0.09 -37.90 7.91
N ILE A 103 -0.62 -37.24 8.93
CA ILE A 103 -1.18 -35.88 8.82
C ILE A 103 -0.13 -34.85 8.36
N LEU A 104 1.09 -34.92 8.90
CA LEU A 104 2.17 -33.98 8.55
C LEU A 104 2.77 -34.27 7.18
N ARG A 105 2.89 -35.54 6.78
CA ARG A 105 3.32 -35.89 5.43
C ARG A 105 2.32 -35.38 4.39
N SER A 106 1.04 -35.63 4.61
CA SER A 106 -0.04 -35.17 3.73
C SER A 106 -0.05 -33.64 3.63
N LEU A 107 0.05 -32.92 4.76
CA LEU A 107 0.11 -31.46 4.75
C LEU A 107 1.34 -30.91 4.00
N ARG A 108 2.53 -31.44 4.27
CA ARG A 108 3.78 -31.00 3.61
C ARG A 108 3.74 -31.23 2.10
N GLN A 109 3.13 -32.32 1.65
CA GLN A 109 2.96 -32.60 0.23
C GLN A 109 2.07 -31.55 -0.45
N ILE A 110 0.95 -31.18 0.18
CA ILE A 110 0.04 -30.14 -0.31
C ILE A 110 0.76 -28.79 -0.40
N LEU A 111 1.50 -28.42 0.65
CA LEU A 111 2.29 -27.18 0.69
C LEU A 111 3.41 -27.12 -0.37
N ALA A 112 3.84 -28.26 -0.90
CA ALA A 112 4.85 -28.33 -1.95
C ALA A 112 4.26 -28.29 -3.37
N TRP A 113 2.94 -28.35 -3.53
CA TRP A 113 2.27 -28.44 -4.83
C TRP A 113 1.68 -27.11 -5.27
N SER A 114 1.56 -26.90 -6.59
CA SER A 114 0.97 -25.70 -7.20
C SER A 114 -0.56 -25.77 -7.38
N TYR A 115 -1.16 -26.98 -7.34
CA TYR A 115 -2.61 -27.20 -7.41
C TYR A 115 -3.16 -27.69 -6.07
N TRP A 116 -2.76 -27.01 -4.99
CA TRP A 116 -2.99 -27.49 -3.63
C TRP A 116 -4.46 -27.47 -3.20
N GLN A 117 -5.25 -26.49 -3.66
CA GLN A 117 -6.60 -26.25 -3.14
C GLN A 117 -7.56 -27.43 -3.35
N SER A 118 -7.61 -28.00 -4.56
CA SER A 118 -8.52 -29.11 -4.85
C SER A 118 -8.18 -30.37 -4.04
N GLU A 119 -6.89 -30.67 -3.91
CA GLU A 119 -6.43 -31.84 -3.16
C GLU A 119 -6.57 -31.63 -1.65
N CYS A 120 -6.27 -30.42 -1.15
CA CYS A 120 -6.47 -30.08 0.25
C CYS A 120 -7.95 -30.18 0.64
N THR A 121 -8.86 -29.70 -0.21
CA THR A 121 -10.30 -29.79 0.03
C THR A 121 -10.75 -31.25 0.09
N ARG A 122 -10.26 -32.08 -0.84
CA ARG A 122 -10.56 -33.52 -0.87
C ARG A 122 -10.07 -34.23 0.39
N LEU A 123 -8.85 -33.95 0.84
CA LEU A 123 -8.24 -34.56 2.02
C LEU A 123 -8.89 -34.09 3.32
N LEU A 124 -9.26 -32.82 3.41
CA LEU A 124 -10.00 -32.29 4.56
C LEU A 124 -11.38 -32.95 4.66
N ALA A 125 -12.10 -33.08 3.54
CA ALA A 125 -13.41 -33.73 3.49
C ALA A 125 -13.35 -35.23 3.81
N SER A 126 -12.25 -35.92 3.49
CA SER A 126 -12.06 -37.33 3.84
C SER A 126 -11.65 -37.55 5.30
N GLY A 127 -11.50 -36.48 6.10
CA GLY A 127 -11.00 -36.58 7.47
C GLY A 127 -9.53 -37.02 7.53
N GLU A 128 -8.72 -36.67 6.51
CA GLU A 128 -7.32 -37.08 6.46
C GLU A 128 -6.52 -36.58 7.67
N PHE A 129 -6.88 -35.38 8.13
CA PHE A 129 -6.21 -34.65 9.21
C PHE A 129 -6.80 -34.91 10.60
N ALA A 130 -7.81 -35.76 10.71
CA ALA A 130 -8.36 -36.12 12.02
C ALA A 130 -7.33 -36.92 12.84
N PRO A 131 -7.22 -36.68 14.16
CA PRO A 131 -6.30 -37.41 15.01
C PRO A 131 -6.66 -38.91 15.01
N VAL A 132 -5.68 -39.77 14.76
CA VAL A 132 -5.83 -41.23 14.88
C VAL A 132 -5.09 -41.67 16.14
N GLY A 133 -5.65 -42.64 16.87
CA GLY A 133 -5.20 -43.02 18.22
C GLY A 133 -3.68 -43.03 18.42
N GLY A 134 -3.21 -42.17 19.34
CA GLY A 134 -1.78 -41.97 19.64
C GLY A 134 -1.17 -40.71 19.04
N ASP A 135 -1.85 -40.05 18.09
CA ASP A 135 -1.42 -38.76 17.54
C ASP A 135 -1.60 -37.62 18.57
N ASP A 136 -0.68 -36.66 18.52
CA ASP A 136 -0.78 -35.42 19.30
C ASP A 136 -1.96 -34.57 18.81
N THR A 137 -2.98 -34.41 19.66
CA THR A 137 -4.19 -33.64 19.35
C THR A 137 -3.87 -32.20 18.98
N GLU A 138 -2.87 -31.58 19.64
CA GLU A 138 -2.49 -30.20 19.36
C GLU A 138 -1.91 -30.06 17.93
N THR A 139 -1.04 -30.98 17.53
CA THR A 139 -0.55 -31.07 16.15
C THR A 139 -1.71 -31.24 15.16
N ALA A 140 -2.66 -32.12 15.44
CA ALA A 140 -3.81 -32.36 14.56
C ALA A 140 -4.67 -31.09 14.40
N ASP A 141 -4.92 -30.36 15.50
CA ASP A 141 -5.69 -29.11 15.48
C ASP A 141 -4.99 -28.00 14.65
N HIS A 142 -3.66 -27.88 14.76
CA HIS A 142 -2.89 -26.94 13.94
C HIS A 142 -2.89 -27.33 12.47
N VAL A 143 -2.69 -28.62 12.17
CA VAL A 143 -2.73 -29.14 10.79
C VAL A 143 -4.11 -28.91 10.17
N GLN A 144 -5.18 -29.15 10.92
CA GLN A 144 -6.55 -28.93 10.47
C GLN A 144 -6.82 -27.44 10.23
N LEU A 145 -6.32 -26.54 11.10
CA LEU A 145 -6.41 -25.10 10.89
C LEU A 145 -5.69 -24.69 9.59
N ILE A 146 -4.44 -25.12 9.41
CA ILE A 146 -3.65 -24.82 8.19
C ILE A 146 -4.39 -25.34 6.94
N ALA A 147 -4.84 -26.59 6.96
CA ALA A 147 -5.58 -27.17 5.84
C ALA A 147 -6.86 -26.38 5.53
N SER A 148 -7.57 -25.91 6.56
CA SER A 148 -8.79 -25.12 6.39
C SER A 148 -8.49 -23.76 5.75
N VAL A 149 -7.38 -23.10 6.14
CA VAL A 149 -6.87 -21.87 5.51
C VAL A 149 -6.49 -22.13 4.05
N LEU A 150 -5.74 -23.19 3.75
CA LEU A 150 -5.31 -23.53 2.40
C LEU A 150 -6.49 -23.75 1.44
N CYS A 151 -7.61 -24.24 1.96
CA CYS A 151 -8.86 -24.43 1.21
C CYS A 151 -9.71 -23.15 1.09
N GLY A 152 -9.35 -22.05 1.76
CA GLY A 152 -10.13 -20.82 1.78
C GLY A 152 -11.40 -20.89 2.62
N HIS A 153 -11.48 -21.78 3.63
CA HIS A 153 -12.68 -21.87 4.47
C HIS A 153 -12.91 -20.58 5.25
N ALA A 154 -14.09 -19.98 5.07
CA ALA A 154 -14.41 -18.70 5.69
C ALA A 154 -14.30 -18.76 7.23
N ALA A 155 -14.75 -19.81 7.90
CA ALA A 155 -14.73 -19.88 9.37
C ALA A 155 -13.33 -19.84 10.00
N SER A 156 -12.28 -20.25 9.27
CA SER A 156 -10.92 -20.37 9.81
C SER A 156 -10.28 -19.03 10.13
N TRP A 157 -10.65 -17.96 9.43
CA TRP A 157 -10.02 -16.64 9.55
C TRP A 157 -10.30 -15.91 10.87
N ASP A 158 -11.24 -16.44 11.66
CA ASP A 158 -11.60 -15.94 12.99
C ASP A 158 -10.88 -16.69 14.11
N ASP A 159 -10.06 -17.69 13.78
CA ASP A 159 -9.31 -18.46 14.78
C ASP A 159 -8.30 -17.55 15.51
N PRO A 160 -8.30 -17.53 16.86
CA PRO A 160 -7.39 -16.70 17.65
C PRO A 160 -5.91 -16.89 17.31
N ARG A 161 -5.50 -18.10 16.92
CA ARG A 161 -4.11 -18.41 16.56
C ARG A 161 -3.68 -17.67 15.30
N LEU A 162 -4.58 -17.47 14.34
CA LEU A 162 -4.29 -16.67 13.14
C LEU A 162 -4.22 -15.17 13.47
N ILE A 163 -5.08 -14.70 14.38
CA ILE A 163 -5.07 -13.32 14.86
C ILE A 163 -3.73 -13.01 15.52
N GLU A 164 -3.27 -13.88 16.42
CA GLU A 164 -1.97 -13.77 17.08
C GLU A 164 -0.80 -13.83 16.08
N ALA A 165 -0.78 -14.83 15.18
CA ALA A 165 0.28 -15.02 14.18
C ALA A 165 0.44 -13.85 13.19
N THR A 166 -0.50 -12.90 13.17
CA THR A 166 -0.44 -11.71 12.31
C THR A 166 -0.16 -10.42 13.07
N GLY A 167 0.19 -10.49 14.37
CA GLY A 167 0.46 -9.31 15.20
C GLY A 167 -0.78 -8.77 15.91
N GLY A 168 -1.81 -9.61 16.07
CA GLY A 168 -3.02 -9.28 16.80
C GLY A 168 -4.15 -8.74 15.92
N PRO A 169 -5.21 -8.19 16.56
CA PRO A 169 -6.40 -7.78 15.83
C PRO A 169 -6.25 -6.50 15.01
N ASN A 170 -5.38 -5.57 15.44
CA ASN A 170 -5.18 -4.27 14.78
C ASN A 170 -4.47 -4.40 13.42
N THR A 171 -3.79 -5.51 13.18
CA THR A 171 -3.08 -5.81 11.92
C THR A 171 -3.90 -6.70 10.98
N TRP A 172 -5.24 -6.57 11.03
CA TRP A 172 -6.19 -7.37 10.24
C TRP A 172 -5.87 -7.41 8.74
N TYR A 173 -5.26 -6.34 8.21
CA TYR A 173 -4.91 -6.23 6.80
C TYR A 173 -3.90 -7.29 6.34
N PHE A 174 -3.04 -7.81 7.23
CA PHE A 174 -2.16 -8.93 6.93
C PHE A 174 -2.93 -10.26 6.77
N ARG A 175 -3.96 -10.48 7.60
CA ARG A 175 -4.87 -11.62 7.40
C ARG A 175 -5.74 -11.43 6.17
N PHE A 176 -6.20 -10.22 5.89
CA PHE A 176 -7.02 -9.92 4.73
C PHE A 176 -6.31 -10.23 3.42
N VAL A 177 -5.05 -9.85 3.25
CA VAL A 177 -4.32 -10.20 2.00
C VAL A 177 -4.16 -11.71 1.83
N SER A 178 -3.98 -12.43 2.94
CA SER A 178 -3.93 -13.90 2.96
C SER A 178 -5.29 -14.50 2.59
N PHE A 179 -6.37 -13.93 3.11
CA PHE A 179 -7.74 -14.28 2.77
C PHE A 179 -7.96 -14.18 1.26
N LEU A 180 -7.63 -13.04 0.65
CA LEU A 180 -7.73 -12.87 -0.80
C LEU A 180 -6.97 -13.97 -1.57
N PHE A 181 -5.74 -14.25 -1.15
CA PHE A 181 -4.91 -15.29 -1.78
C PHE A 181 -5.52 -16.69 -1.68
N TYR A 182 -6.11 -17.06 -0.55
CA TYR A 182 -6.65 -18.40 -0.39
C TYR A 182 -8.12 -18.54 -0.80
N THR A 183 -8.89 -17.45 -0.92
CA THR A 183 -10.30 -17.50 -1.32
C THR A 183 -10.54 -17.17 -2.78
N ASP A 184 -9.74 -16.28 -3.38
CA ASP A 184 -9.90 -15.85 -4.76
C ASP A 184 -8.56 -15.37 -5.37
N GLN A 185 -7.73 -16.32 -5.79
CA GLN A 185 -6.43 -16.03 -6.42
C GLN A 185 -6.56 -15.20 -7.70
N MET A 186 -7.68 -15.34 -8.41
CA MET A 186 -7.88 -14.75 -9.74
C MET A 186 -8.55 -13.37 -9.69
N MET A 187 -8.73 -12.80 -8.50
CA MET A 187 -9.38 -11.50 -8.32
C MET A 187 -8.72 -10.39 -9.13
N SER A 188 -9.55 -9.48 -9.67
CA SER A 188 -9.10 -8.23 -10.27
C SER A 188 -8.98 -7.13 -9.21
N ILE A 189 -8.37 -6.01 -9.59
CA ILE A 189 -8.23 -4.85 -8.71
C ILE A 189 -9.61 -4.27 -8.31
N ASP A 190 -10.59 -4.32 -9.20
CA ASP A 190 -11.96 -3.86 -8.94
C ASP A 190 -12.69 -4.78 -7.95
N GLY A 191 -12.29 -6.06 -7.87
CA GLY A 191 -12.87 -7.05 -6.97
C GLY A 191 -12.42 -6.92 -5.51
N ILE A 192 -11.34 -6.18 -5.23
CA ILE A 192 -10.81 -6.02 -3.87
C ILE A 192 -11.87 -5.40 -2.94
N GLY A 193 -12.60 -4.39 -3.42
CA GLY A 193 -13.62 -3.71 -2.62
C GLY A 193 -14.73 -4.66 -2.14
N TYR A 194 -15.20 -5.55 -3.03
CA TYR A 194 -16.20 -6.56 -2.69
C TYR A 194 -15.70 -7.51 -1.60
N HIS A 195 -14.48 -8.04 -1.74
CA HIS A 195 -13.88 -8.92 -0.74
C HIS A 195 -13.63 -8.21 0.59
N LEU A 196 -13.30 -6.92 0.56
CA LEU A 196 -13.12 -6.11 1.76
C LEU A 196 -14.44 -5.94 2.52
N ASP A 197 -15.56 -5.72 1.82
CA ASP A 197 -16.88 -5.65 2.45
C ASP A 197 -17.29 -7.00 3.05
N GLN A 198 -17.00 -8.11 2.36
CA GLN A 198 -17.18 -9.45 2.92
C GLN A 198 -16.33 -9.68 4.17
N TRP A 199 -15.09 -9.20 4.17
CA TRP A 199 -14.20 -9.27 5.32
C TRP A 199 -14.79 -8.53 6.53
N PHE A 200 -15.25 -7.29 6.34
CA PHE A 200 -15.83 -6.51 7.44
C PHE A 200 -17.20 -6.99 7.92
N ALA A 201 -17.96 -7.72 7.09
CA ALA A 201 -19.23 -8.32 7.50
C ALA A 201 -19.07 -9.47 8.50
N ARG A 202 -17.83 -9.92 8.78
CA ARG A 202 -17.55 -11.03 9.70
C ARG A 202 -17.76 -10.64 11.17
N PRO A 203 -18.31 -11.52 12.02
CA PRO A 203 -18.69 -11.18 13.40
C PRO A 203 -17.53 -10.66 14.26
N THR A 204 -16.36 -11.28 14.14
CA THR A 204 -15.12 -10.94 14.88
C THR A 204 -14.61 -9.54 14.60
N ASN A 205 -14.90 -8.99 13.42
CA ASN A 205 -14.43 -7.65 13.04
C ASN A 205 -15.27 -6.53 13.66
N SER A 206 -16.47 -6.85 14.17
CA SER A 206 -17.35 -5.88 14.85
C SER A 206 -16.87 -5.52 16.27
N THR A 207 -16.20 -6.45 16.95
CA THR A 207 -15.73 -6.30 18.34
C THR A 207 -14.34 -5.66 18.46
N LEU A 208 -13.67 -5.35 17.34
CA LEU A 208 -12.29 -4.83 17.32
C LEU A 208 -12.19 -3.30 17.41
N LEU A 209 -13.32 -2.60 17.47
CA LEU A 209 -13.34 -1.14 17.45
C LEU A 209 -13.10 -0.50 18.82
N ASP A 210 -13.36 -1.19 19.93
CA ASP A 210 -13.44 -0.55 21.26
C ASP A 210 -12.07 -0.25 21.91
N SER A 211 -10.97 -0.74 21.36
CA SER A 211 -9.62 -0.61 21.96
C SER A 211 -8.55 0.02 21.05
N LYS A 212 -8.93 0.66 19.94
CA LYS A 212 -7.96 1.19 18.96
C LYS A 212 -7.45 2.58 19.35
N THR A 213 -6.14 2.78 19.24
CA THR A 213 -5.55 4.11 19.39
C THR A 213 -5.94 5.01 18.19
N PRO A 214 -5.85 6.35 18.32
CA PRO A 214 -6.08 7.25 17.19
C PRO A 214 -5.17 6.95 15.99
N LEU A 215 -3.94 6.48 16.24
CA LEU A 215 -3.01 6.08 15.21
C LEU A 215 -3.48 4.82 14.49
N ASP A 216 -3.94 3.80 15.23
CA ASP A 216 -4.47 2.56 14.64
C ASP A 216 -5.67 2.86 13.72
N GLN A 217 -6.56 3.74 14.15
CA GLN A 217 -7.71 4.18 13.35
C GLN A 217 -7.27 4.91 12.07
N ALA A 218 -6.25 5.77 12.16
CA ALA A 218 -5.70 6.45 10.98
C ALA A 218 -5.05 5.45 10.00
N ILE A 219 -4.33 4.44 10.51
CA ILE A 219 -3.74 3.38 9.68
C ILE A 219 -4.84 2.57 8.99
N ASP A 220 -5.89 2.16 9.72
CA ASP A 220 -7.02 1.44 9.15
C ASP A 220 -7.65 2.21 7.99
N GLU A 221 -7.93 3.50 8.19
CA GLU A 221 -8.49 4.35 7.15
C GLU A 221 -7.59 4.47 5.93
N LEU A 222 -6.27 4.59 6.12
CA LEU A 222 -5.32 4.61 5.01
C LEU A 222 -5.31 3.31 4.23
N ILE A 223 -5.29 2.17 4.93
CA ILE A 223 -5.27 0.84 4.32
C ILE A 223 -6.60 0.58 3.58
N ILE A 224 -7.75 0.91 4.19
CA ILE A 224 -9.06 0.82 3.54
C ILE A 224 -9.11 1.72 2.29
N SER A 225 -8.60 2.94 2.39
CA SER A 225 -8.52 3.87 1.24
C SER A 225 -7.67 3.29 0.11
N VAL A 226 -6.56 2.65 0.45
CA VAL A 226 -5.72 1.94 -0.53
C VAL A 226 -6.47 0.79 -1.19
N PHE A 227 -7.14 -0.08 -0.42
CA PHE A 227 -7.86 -1.23 -0.98
C PHE A 227 -9.09 -0.84 -1.80
N ARG A 228 -9.73 0.29 -1.48
CA ARG A 228 -10.84 0.87 -2.26
C ARG A 228 -10.39 1.80 -3.38
N LEU A 229 -9.08 1.98 -3.58
CA LEU A 229 -8.50 2.93 -4.53
C LEU A 229 -9.02 4.38 -4.34
N ASN A 230 -9.43 4.75 -3.12
CA ASN A 230 -9.87 6.09 -2.79
C ASN A 230 -8.68 6.96 -2.38
N LEU A 231 -7.97 7.48 -3.38
CA LEU A 231 -6.76 8.29 -3.18
C LEU A 231 -7.05 9.63 -2.49
N GLN A 232 -8.24 10.21 -2.70
CA GLN A 232 -8.64 11.46 -2.03
C GLN A 232 -8.75 11.26 -0.52
N GLN A 233 -9.42 10.18 -0.08
CA GLN A 233 -9.50 9.83 1.33
C GLN A 233 -8.11 9.52 1.91
N PHE A 234 -7.26 8.81 1.16
CA PHE A 234 -5.88 8.53 1.59
C PHE A 234 -5.10 9.83 1.85
N ILE A 235 -5.16 10.79 0.92
CA ILE A 235 -4.49 12.09 1.05
C ILE A 235 -5.01 12.84 2.27
N HIS A 236 -6.33 12.89 2.45
CA HIS A 236 -6.96 13.56 3.59
C HIS A 236 -6.54 12.93 4.92
N THR A 237 -6.63 11.60 5.06
CA THR A 237 -6.25 10.90 6.29
C THR A 237 -4.74 11.05 6.58
N ALA A 238 -3.88 10.97 5.56
CA ALA A 238 -2.43 11.16 5.73
C ALA A 238 -2.06 12.60 6.15
N GLY A 239 -2.76 13.59 5.60
CA GLY A 239 -2.53 15.01 5.89
C GLY A 239 -3.05 15.42 7.26
N GLU A 240 -4.29 15.05 7.59
CA GLU A 240 -4.95 15.49 8.82
C GLU A 240 -4.64 14.57 10.00
N LYS A 241 -4.86 13.26 9.86
CA LYS A 241 -4.76 12.31 10.99
C LYS A 241 -3.32 11.93 11.32
N LEU A 242 -2.48 11.73 10.30
CA LEU A 242 -1.05 11.49 10.52
C LEU A 242 -0.22 12.77 10.58
N SER A 243 -0.80 13.94 10.24
CA SER A 243 -0.07 15.22 10.18
C SER A 243 1.19 15.16 9.29
N SER A 244 1.22 14.25 8.29
CA SER A 244 2.42 13.98 7.50
C SER A 244 2.41 14.73 6.18
N ARG A 245 2.84 16.00 6.24
CA ARG A 245 2.98 16.87 5.05
C ARG A 245 3.95 16.28 4.02
N TRP A 246 5.02 15.63 4.50
CA TRP A 246 5.99 14.93 3.64
C TRP A 246 5.32 13.83 2.83
N LEU A 247 4.55 12.94 3.48
CA LEU A 247 3.91 11.82 2.82
C LEU A 247 2.93 12.31 1.76
N VAL A 248 2.06 13.28 2.11
CA VAL A 248 1.08 13.83 1.18
C VAL A 248 1.74 14.48 -0.02
N ALA A 249 2.77 15.31 0.19
CA ALA A 249 3.48 15.99 -0.90
C ALA A 249 4.16 15.00 -1.87
N HIS A 250 4.88 14.01 -1.34
CA HIS A 250 5.60 13.05 -2.18
C HIS A 250 4.68 12.06 -2.86
N PHE A 251 3.63 11.61 -2.16
CA PHE A 251 2.64 10.68 -2.71
C PHE A 251 1.83 11.31 -3.85
N THR A 252 1.35 12.53 -3.66
CA THR A 252 0.59 13.25 -4.70
C THR A 252 1.46 13.60 -5.89
N HIS A 253 2.71 14.01 -5.66
CA HIS A 253 3.65 14.27 -6.74
C HIS A 253 4.07 13.00 -7.50
N LEU A 254 4.25 11.87 -6.80
CA LEU A 254 4.45 10.57 -7.44
C LEU A 254 3.23 10.17 -8.29
N LEU A 255 2.02 10.30 -7.73
CA LEU A 255 0.78 10.04 -8.45
C LEU A 255 0.64 10.91 -9.68
N HIS A 256 0.93 12.21 -9.58
CA HIS A 256 0.87 13.11 -10.72
C HIS A 256 1.84 12.70 -11.84
N ARG A 257 3.06 12.26 -11.48
CA ARG A 257 4.07 11.81 -12.47
C ARG A 257 3.70 10.49 -13.15
N VAL A 258 3.11 9.55 -12.41
CA VAL A 258 2.83 8.21 -12.93
C VAL A 258 1.42 8.12 -13.53
N TYR A 259 0.46 8.89 -12.99
CA TYR A 259 -0.94 8.96 -13.40
C TYR A 259 -1.43 10.42 -13.39
N PRO A 260 -1.07 11.23 -14.40
CA PRO A 260 -1.44 12.64 -14.45
C PRO A 260 -2.94 12.84 -14.23
N ASP A 261 -3.77 12.06 -14.94
CA ASP A 261 -5.24 12.19 -14.97
C ASP A 261 -5.94 11.79 -13.66
N MET A 262 -5.29 11.02 -12.77
CA MET A 262 -5.89 10.55 -11.52
C MET A 262 -6.22 11.70 -10.56
N LEU A 263 -5.37 12.74 -10.54
CA LEU A 263 -5.53 13.88 -9.64
C LEU A 263 -6.31 15.06 -10.26
N TYR A 264 -6.67 14.97 -11.55
CA TYR A 264 -7.39 16.03 -12.27
C TYR A 264 -8.92 15.83 -12.35
N SER A 265 -9.48 14.81 -11.71
CA SER A 265 -10.89 14.48 -11.86
C SER A 265 -11.78 15.13 -10.78
N SER A 266 -12.32 16.31 -11.10
CA SER A 266 -13.73 16.64 -10.77
C SER A 266 -14.27 17.89 -11.49
N GLU A 267 -13.45 18.87 -11.89
CA GLU A 267 -14.00 20.16 -12.35
C GLU A 267 -14.24 20.31 -13.87
N ASN A 268 -13.81 19.35 -14.70
CA ASN A 268 -13.87 19.49 -16.18
C ASN A 268 -14.82 18.52 -16.91
N ARG A 269 -15.51 17.59 -16.23
CA ARG A 269 -16.45 16.68 -16.91
C ARG A 269 -17.84 17.29 -17.14
N GLU A 270 -18.26 18.28 -16.35
CA GLU A 270 -19.58 18.92 -16.52
C GLU A 270 -19.61 19.95 -17.66
N ASN A 271 -18.48 20.53 -18.06
CA ASN A 271 -18.45 21.53 -19.13
C ASN A 271 -18.36 20.97 -20.55
N ASN A 272 -18.03 19.68 -20.72
CA ASN A 272 -17.91 19.05 -22.04
C ASN A 272 -19.14 18.21 -22.46
N GLN A 273 -20.22 18.22 -21.68
CA GLN A 273 -21.53 17.66 -22.05
C GLN A 273 -22.57 18.77 -22.30
N MET A 274 -22.20 19.82 -23.02
CA MET A 274 -23.17 20.71 -23.66
C MET A 274 -22.58 21.32 -24.93
N GLY A 275 -22.16 20.46 -25.85
CA GLY A 275 -21.46 20.89 -27.07
C GLY A 275 -21.74 20.01 -28.28
N THR A 276 -22.91 19.39 -28.36
CA THR A 276 -23.37 18.78 -29.62
C THR A 276 -24.87 18.93 -29.72
N GLU A 277 -25.33 19.97 -30.43
CA GLU A 277 -26.53 19.97 -31.30
C GLU A 277 -26.96 21.42 -31.64
N ARG A 278 -26.86 21.75 -32.94
CA ARG A 278 -27.67 22.68 -33.78
C ARG A 278 -26.76 23.39 -34.78
N SER A 279 -26.70 22.90 -36.00
CA SER A 279 -27.61 23.23 -37.12
C SER A 279 -27.26 24.57 -37.79
N HIS A 280 -26.83 24.46 -39.04
CA HIS A 280 -26.76 25.50 -40.06
C HIS A 280 -27.90 26.54 -39.99
N THR A 281 -27.56 27.84 -40.11
CA THR A 281 -28.02 28.76 -41.18
C THR A 281 -27.37 30.17 -41.07
N LYS A 282 -26.53 30.48 -42.08
CA LYS A 282 -26.43 31.68 -42.93
C LYS A 282 -26.61 33.14 -42.40
N MET A 283 -25.57 33.95 -42.71
CA MET A 283 -25.48 35.41 -43.05
C MET A 283 -25.98 36.48 -42.06
N GLU A 284 -25.11 37.41 -41.66
CA GLU A 284 -24.96 38.74 -42.27
C GLU A 284 -23.70 39.48 -41.72
N ASP A 285 -22.99 40.18 -42.61
CA ASP A 285 -21.87 41.08 -42.34
C ASP A 285 -22.36 42.44 -41.80
N THR A 286 -21.62 43.06 -40.88
CA THR A 286 -21.35 44.51 -40.92
C THR A 286 -20.16 44.88 -40.03
N ASP A 287 -19.21 45.59 -40.63
CA ASP A 287 -18.05 46.27 -40.05
C ASP A 287 -18.43 47.42 -39.09
N THR A 288 -17.56 47.74 -38.12
CA THR A 288 -16.83 49.02 -37.98
C THR A 288 -16.46 49.41 -36.52
N ASP A 289 -15.16 49.68 -36.36
CA ASP A 289 -14.48 50.79 -35.67
C ASP A 289 -14.49 51.04 -34.14
N THR A 290 -13.25 51.14 -33.64
CA THR A 290 -12.65 52.10 -32.68
C THR A 290 -13.25 52.35 -31.27
N GLY A 291 -12.43 52.00 -30.26
CA GLY A 291 -11.85 53.02 -29.37
C GLY A 291 -12.44 53.23 -27.97
N HIS A 292 -11.52 53.30 -27.00
CA HIS A 292 -11.57 53.93 -25.67
C HIS A 292 -11.95 53.13 -24.40
N HIS A 293 -10.93 52.99 -23.55
CA HIS A 293 -10.89 53.17 -22.09
C HIS A 293 -12.11 52.77 -21.24
N GLY A 294 -11.90 51.78 -20.38
CA GLY A 294 -12.70 51.56 -19.19
C GLY A 294 -12.03 50.51 -18.31
N ALA A 295 -11.35 50.95 -17.26
CA ALA A 295 -10.84 50.09 -16.20
C ALA A 295 -12.04 49.50 -15.46
N ASP A 296 -12.35 48.23 -15.69
CA ASP A 296 -13.24 47.47 -14.82
C ASP A 296 -12.45 46.38 -14.11
N SER A 297 -12.16 46.70 -12.85
CA SER A 297 -11.80 45.79 -11.78
C SER A 297 -12.93 44.79 -11.56
N SER A 298 -12.93 43.70 -12.31
CA SER A 298 -13.60 42.47 -11.90
C SER A 298 -12.55 41.56 -11.29
N ASN A 299 -12.61 41.40 -9.97
CA ASN A 299 -11.98 40.30 -9.23
C ASN A 299 -12.45 38.97 -9.83
N SER A 300 -11.79 38.52 -10.89
CA SER A 300 -11.73 37.09 -11.20
C SER A 300 -10.92 36.47 -10.06
N PRO A 301 -11.44 35.47 -9.32
CA PRO A 301 -10.53 34.70 -8.47
C PRO A 301 -9.46 34.18 -9.41
N ILE A 302 -8.19 34.44 -9.10
CA ILE A 302 -7.05 33.82 -9.77
C ILE A 302 -7.27 32.33 -9.57
N ARG A 303 -7.95 31.70 -10.52
CA ARG A 303 -8.24 30.28 -10.51
C ARG A 303 -6.91 29.65 -10.89
N SER A 304 -6.10 29.48 -9.86
CA SER A 304 -4.76 28.95 -9.99
C SER A 304 -4.90 27.49 -10.39
N THR A 305 -4.99 27.24 -11.70
CA THR A 305 -4.96 25.91 -12.32
C THR A 305 -3.56 25.32 -12.16
N PHE A 306 -3.15 25.09 -10.92
CA PHE A 306 -1.94 24.35 -10.61
C PHE A 306 -2.31 22.91 -10.28
N PRO A 307 -1.48 21.93 -10.67
CA PRO A 307 -1.67 20.55 -10.24
C PRO A 307 -1.78 20.49 -8.72
N LEU A 308 -2.75 19.76 -8.18
CA LEU A 308 -2.92 19.57 -6.73
C LEU A 308 -1.60 19.12 -6.06
N ALA A 309 -0.80 18.33 -6.78
CA ALA A 309 0.54 17.91 -6.36
C ALA A 309 1.50 19.08 -6.07
N ASP A 310 1.53 20.12 -6.91
CA ASP A 310 2.40 21.28 -6.73
C ASP A 310 2.01 22.06 -5.46
N SER A 311 0.70 22.14 -5.16
CA SER A 311 0.23 22.82 -3.95
C SER A 311 0.75 22.16 -2.67
N PHE A 312 0.75 20.82 -2.61
CA PHE A 312 1.27 20.08 -1.47
C PHE A 312 2.80 20.13 -1.40
N LEU A 313 3.49 20.06 -2.54
CA LEU A 313 4.95 20.14 -2.58
C LEU A 313 5.48 21.51 -2.15
N ILE A 314 4.83 22.59 -2.61
CA ILE A 314 5.12 23.96 -2.18
C ILE A 314 4.87 24.13 -0.69
N GLY A 315 3.71 23.69 -0.17
CA GLY A 315 3.41 23.77 1.26
C GLY A 315 4.40 22.99 2.13
N TYR A 316 4.90 21.86 1.64
CA TYR A 316 5.97 21.11 2.32
C TYR A 316 7.31 21.86 2.27
N ALA A 317 7.68 22.42 1.13
CA ALA A 317 8.91 23.21 0.98
C ALA A 317 8.90 24.46 1.88
N GLU A 318 7.79 25.17 1.97
CA GLU A 318 7.62 26.31 2.89
C GLU A 318 7.76 25.87 4.37
N SER A 319 7.24 24.69 4.71
CA SER A 319 7.41 24.11 6.04
C SER A 319 8.87 23.75 6.34
N LEU A 320 9.64 23.27 5.36
CA LEU A 320 11.07 22.99 5.49
C LEU A 320 11.88 24.27 5.64
N ALA A 321 11.56 25.29 4.83
CA ALA A 321 12.26 26.58 4.86
C ALA A 321 12.20 27.27 6.22
N SER A 322 11.18 26.97 7.04
CA SER A 322 11.08 27.45 8.42
C SER A 322 12.32 27.13 9.27
N ASP A 323 13.06 26.07 8.94
CA ASP A 323 14.41 25.79 9.45
C ASP A 323 15.48 26.29 8.44
N PRO A 324 16.30 27.28 8.79
CA PRO A 324 17.35 27.80 7.91
C PRO A 324 18.33 26.74 7.39
N SER A 325 18.57 25.67 8.15
CA SER A 325 19.46 24.57 7.73
C SER A 325 18.88 23.75 6.58
N MET A 326 17.56 23.78 6.41
CA MET A 326 16.82 23.03 5.39
C MET A 326 16.42 23.89 4.19
N LEU A 327 16.78 25.18 4.18
CA LEU A 327 16.42 26.12 3.12
C LEU A 327 16.90 25.67 1.74
N TYR A 328 18.11 25.11 1.63
CA TYR A 328 18.63 24.58 0.37
C TYR A 328 17.74 23.44 -0.18
N LEU A 329 17.28 22.54 0.70
CA LEU A 329 16.39 21.46 0.32
C LEU A 329 15.01 22.00 -0.11
N ALA A 330 14.47 22.98 0.62
CA ALA A 330 13.22 23.65 0.27
C ALA A 330 13.28 24.32 -1.12
N LEU A 331 14.37 25.01 -1.43
CA LEU A 331 14.58 25.62 -2.75
C LEU A 331 14.68 24.57 -3.86
N GLY A 332 15.36 23.44 -3.60
CA GLY A 332 15.43 22.31 -4.53
C GLY A 332 14.07 21.68 -4.82
N TYR A 333 13.18 21.57 -3.82
CA TYR A 333 11.80 21.13 -4.05
C TYR A 333 11.01 22.10 -4.94
N MET A 334 11.24 23.40 -4.78
CA MET A 334 10.59 24.43 -5.60
C MET A 334 11.05 24.39 -7.06
N ASP A 335 12.27 23.96 -7.37
CA ASP A 335 12.74 23.79 -8.76
C ASP A 335 11.93 22.74 -9.52
N HIS A 336 11.24 21.84 -8.81
CA HIS A 336 10.40 20.80 -9.38
C HIS A 336 8.93 21.19 -9.54
N CYS A 337 8.54 22.39 -9.13
CA CYS A 337 7.17 22.90 -9.26
C CYS A 337 7.10 23.92 -10.41
N ASP A 338 6.03 23.89 -11.21
CA ASP A 338 5.87 24.84 -12.33
C ASP A 338 5.73 26.29 -11.82
N SER A 339 5.12 26.47 -10.65
CA SER A 339 4.98 27.75 -9.95
C SER A 339 6.09 28.04 -8.92
N GLY A 340 7.14 27.22 -8.87
CA GLY A 340 8.16 27.29 -7.81
C GLY A 340 9.02 28.57 -7.86
N ARG A 341 9.35 29.08 -9.06
CA ARG A 341 10.22 30.26 -9.22
C ARG A 341 9.71 31.51 -8.50
N ALA A 342 8.41 31.79 -8.59
CA ALA A 342 7.81 32.94 -7.90
C ALA A 342 7.87 32.81 -6.37
N ARG A 343 7.78 31.57 -5.86
CA ARG A 343 7.81 31.27 -4.43
C ARG A 343 9.24 31.21 -3.87
N GLN A 344 10.22 30.79 -4.66
CA GLN A 344 11.64 30.82 -4.30
C GLN A 344 12.12 32.24 -3.97
N SER A 345 11.75 33.23 -4.79
CA SER A 345 12.12 34.63 -4.55
C SER A 345 11.59 35.13 -3.20
N ALA A 346 10.34 34.78 -2.86
CA ALA A 346 9.75 35.15 -1.56
C ALA A 346 10.46 34.48 -0.38
N LEU A 347 10.80 33.19 -0.47
CA LEU A 347 11.53 32.48 0.58
C LEU A 347 12.95 33.03 0.78
N LEU A 348 13.68 33.31 -0.30
CA LEU A 348 15.02 33.91 -0.22
C LEU A 348 14.99 35.29 0.44
N LEU A 349 13.96 36.10 0.17
CA LEU A 349 13.77 37.40 0.83
C LEU A 349 13.36 37.26 2.31
N ALA A 350 12.66 36.20 2.68
CA ALA A 350 12.27 35.94 4.07
C ALA A 350 13.46 35.46 4.94
N HIS A 351 14.35 34.65 4.38
CA HIS A 351 15.52 34.08 5.08
C HIS A 351 16.82 34.85 4.85
N GLY A 352 16.81 35.85 3.97
CA GLY A 352 17.93 36.75 3.75
C GLY A 352 18.24 37.52 5.03
N VAL A 353 19.25 37.09 5.78
CA VAL A 353 19.86 37.91 6.83
C VAL A 353 20.80 38.89 6.13
N PRO A 354 20.51 40.19 6.11
CA PRO A 354 21.41 41.15 5.48
C PRO A 354 22.71 41.21 6.29
N THR A 355 23.79 40.64 5.74
CA THR A 355 25.12 40.64 6.34
C THR A 355 25.87 41.97 6.15
N SER A 356 25.27 42.93 5.44
CA SER A 356 25.80 44.28 5.27
C SER A 356 24.69 45.34 5.27
N THR A 357 25.03 46.56 5.68
CA THR A 357 24.15 47.73 5.70
C THR A 357 23.51 48.04 4.34
N ARG A 358 24.18 47.65 3.24
CA ARG A 358 23.68 47.80 1.87
C ARG A 358 22.59 46.79 1.51
N ALA A 359 22.66 45.59 2.09
CA ALA A 359 21.63 44.56 1.93
C ALA A 359 20.37 44.86 2.77
N VAL A 360 20.50 45.54 3.91
CA VAL A 360 19.35 45.99 4.73
C VAL A 360 18.45 46.95 3.95
N ASN A 361 19.03 47.93 3.27
CA ASN A 361 18.26 48.92 2.49
C ASN A 361 17.56 48.28 1.29
N TRP A 362 18.18 47.28 0.66
CA TRP A 362 17.59 46.59 -0.50
C TRP A 362 16.41 45.68 -0.12
N VAL A 363 16.51 44.96 1.00
CA VAL A 363 15.40 44.16 1.55
C VAL A 363 14.29 45.06 2.10
N GLY A 364 14.64 46.23 2.65
CA GLY A 364 13.68 47.26 3.08
C GLY A 364 12.83 47.80 1.94
N ASP A 365 13.43 48.13 0.80
CA ASP A 365 12.72 48.61 -0.39
C ASP A 365 11.84 47.52 -1.04
N CYS A 366 12.27 46.25 -1.01
CA CYS A 366 11.48 45.13 -1.55
C CYS A 366 10.26 44.74 -0.70
N ARG A 367 10.22 45.11 0.59
CA ARG A 367 9.05 44.86 1.47
C ARG A 367 8.03 46.01 1.46
N ALA A 368 8.37 47.14 0.86
CA ALA A 368 7.54 48.34 0.79
C ALA A 368 6.74 48.47 -0.53
N GLN A 369 6.96 47.55 -1.47
CA GLN A 369 6.15 47.33 -2.68
C GLN A 369 5.31 46.08 -2.49
#